data_AF-A0A6I7N3D4-F1
#
_entry.id   AF-A0A6I7N3D4-F1
#
_cell.length_a   1.000
_cell.length_b   1.000
_cell.length_c   1.000
_cell.angle_alpha   90.00
_cell.angle_beta   90.00
_cell.angle_gamma   90.00
#
_symmetry.space_group_name_H-M   'P 1'
#
loop_
_entity.id
_entity.type
_entity.pdbx_description
1 polymer ?
#
loop_
_entity_poly.entity_id
_entity_poly.type
_entity_poly.pdbx_seq_one_letter_code
_entity_poly.pdbx_strand_id
1 'polypeptide(L)'
;MKKLIFGLSVLTLSFACSKPQRENVDFDAWGKYWFQGQAELSSFELTQYRYEEPREGEAVLIFVTEDFSRKKQVKLDNPGEAGRDKQSVIKMNQTRDFVTGIYPYHMMLSAFTPTKEQSNGVKFTLSSQEWCGQSFAQLNLKSGESYSGKLFSYFEQEGDETFSFSGMAEDDLWNLIRINPNQIPTGSVQMLPSL
;
A
#
# COMPACT_ATOMS: atom_id res chain seq x y z
N MET A 1 3.81 52.63 -47.88
CA MET A 1 4.62 51.93 -46.85
C MET A 1 3.67 51.29 -45.84
N LYS A 2 3.34 50.00 -45.98
CA LYS A 2 2.51 49.26 -45.00
C LYS A 2 3.44 48.43 -44.14
N LYS A 3 3.50 48.73 -42.83
CA LYS A 3 4.29 47.97 -41.85
C LYS A 3 3.55 46.66 -41.54
N LEU A 4 4.16 45.54 -41.90
CA LEU A 4 3.70 44.20 -41.53
C LEU A 4 4.28 43.90 -40.13
N ILE A 5 3.43 43.85 -39.11
CA ILE A 5 3.82 43.45 -37.76
C ILE A 5 3.69 41.93 -37.68
N PHE A 6 4.82 41.24 -37.61
CA PHE A 6 4.89 39.80 -37.40
C PHE A 6 4.74 39.52 -35.90
N GLY A 7 3.56 39.05 -35.48
CA GLY A 7 3.31 38.64 -34.10
C GLY A 7 3.97 37.29 -33.83
N LEU A 8 5.00 37.29 -32.99
CA LEU A 8 5.67 36.08 -32.50
C LEU A 8 4.79 35.44 -31.42
N SER A 9 4.05 34.39 -31.79
CA SER A 9 3.28 33.57 -30.84
C SER A 9 4.26 32.70 -30.04
N VAL A 10 4.50 33.05 -28.78
CA VAL A 10 5.25 32.22 -27.84
C VAL A 10 4.33 31.08 -27.40
N LEU A 11 4.56 29.90 -27.95
CA LEU A 11 3.86 28.67 -27.59
C LEU A 11 4.36 28.21 -26.20
N THR A 12 3.68 28.62 -25.13
CA THR A 12 3.96 28.12 -23.78
C THR A 12 3.47 26.67 -23.69
N LEU A 13 4.40 25.71 -23.86
CA LEU A 13 4.18 24.30 -23.55
C LEU A 13 4.04 24.12 -22.04
N SER A 14 2.79 24.11 -21.58
CA SER A 14 2.44 23.67 -20.23
C SER A 14 2.70 22.17 -20.12
N PHE A 15 3.90 21.79 -19.69
CA PHE A 15 4.17 20.41 -19.28
C PHE A 15 3.32 20.11 -18.04
N ALA A 16 2.16 19.47 -18.26
CA ALA A 16 1.41 18.86 -17.19
C ALA A 16 2.29 17.77 -16.58
N CYS A 17 2.77 18.01 -15.35
CA CYS A 17 3.57 17.04 -14.60
C CYS A 17 2.65 15.88 -14.17
N SER A 18 2.42 14.92 -15.07
CA SER A 18 1.79 13.65 -14.73
C SER A 18 2.82 12.76 -14.05
N LYS A 19 2.44 12.08 -12.97
CA LYS A 19 3.30 11.07 -12.36
C LYS A 19 3.60 9.95 -13.37
N PRO A 20 4.81 9.37 -13.35
CA PRO A 20 5.14 8.24 -14.20
C PRO A 20 4.16 7.09 -13.95
N GLN A 21 3.73 6.44 -15.03
CA GLN A 21 2.91 5.25 -14.99
C GLN A 21 3.81 4.01 -14.90
N ARG A 22 3.30 2.91 -14.33
CA ARG A 22 4.00 1.63 -14.30
C ARG A 22 4.25 1.11 -15.71
N GLU A 23 5.49 0.73 -15.96
CA GLU A 23 5.91 0.16 -17.24
C GLU A 23 5.54 -1.34 -17.32
N ASN A 24 5.43 -1.87 -18.54
CA ASN A 24 5.22 -3.29 -18.82
C ASN A 24 3.92 -3.90 -18.24
N VAL A 25 2.93 -3.08 -17.86
CA VAL A 25 1.60 -3.55 -17.45
C VAL A 25 0.60 -3.29 -18.58
N ASP A 26 -0.03 -4.35 -19.09
CA ASP A 26 -1.22 -4.23 -19.94
C ASP A 26 -2.42 -3.83 -19.07
N PHE A 27 -2.66 -2.53 -18.95
CA PHE A 27 -3.73 -2.00 -18.10
C PHE A 27 -5.14 -2.25 -18.62
N ASP A 28 -5.30 -2.63 -19.89
CA ASP A 28 -6.61 -2.98 -20.45
C ASP A 28 -6.98 -4.39 -19.99
N ALA A 29 -6.07 -5.36 -20.15
CA ALA A 29 -6.26 -6.72 -19.66
C ALA A 29 -6.32 -6.78 -18.12
N TRP A 30 -5.38 -6.10 -17.46
CA TRP A 30 -5.33 -6.03 -15.99
C TRP A 30 -6.58 -5.36 -15.42
N GLY A 31 -7.01 -4.24 -16.02
CA GLY A 31 -8.18 -3.49 -15.60
C GLY A 31 -9.48 -4.28 -15.74
N LYS A 32 -9.60 -5.09 -16.81
CA LYS A 32 -10.75 -5.98 -17.00
C LYS A 32 -10.92 -6.98 -15.86
N TYR A 33 -9.82 -7.50 -15.31
CA TYR A 33 -9.85 -8.41 -14.17
C TYR A 33 -10.13 -7.66 -12.87
N TRP A 34 -9.38 -6.59 -12.59
CA TRP A 34 -9.39 -5.96 -11.27
C TRP A 34 -10.55 -4.98 -11.03
N PHE A 35 -11.07 -4.33 -12.07
CA PHE A 35 -12.18 -3.36 -11.94
C PHE A 35 -13.57 -3.96 -12.15
N GLN A 36 -13.71 -5.28 -12.00
CA GLN A 36 -15.00 -5.98 -12.12
C GLN A 36 -15.88 -5.91 -10.85
N GLY A 37 -15.44 -5.19 -9.82
CA GLY A 37 -16.19 -5.04 -8.56
C GLY A 37 -16.19 -6.29 -7.68
N GLN A 38 -15.20 -7.18 -7.85
CA GLN A 38 -15.03 -8.40 -7.05
C GLN A 38 -13.75 -8.34 -6.22
N ALA A 39 -13.65 -9.24 -5.24
CA ALA A 39 -12.44 -9.46 -4.46
C ALA A 39 -11.77 -10.78 -4.87
N GLU A 40 -10.44 -10.80 -4.89
CA GLU A 40 -9.66 -12.04 -4.91
C GLU A 40 -9.39 -12.45 -3.46
N LEU A 41 -9.65 -13.72 -3.12
CA LEU A 41 -9.33 -14.32 -1.83
C LEU A 41 -8.30 -15.43 -2.01
N SER A 42 -7.35 -15.53 -1.08
CA SER A 42 -6.39 -16.62 -0.99
C SER A 42 -6.23 -17.02 0.47
N SER A 43 -6.44 -18.30 0.80
CA SER A 43 -6.21 -18.85 2.14
C SER A 43 -4.98 -19.74 2.16
N PHE A 44 -4.30 -19.76 3.30
CA PHE A 44 -3.05 -20.48 3.51
C PHE A 44 -3.03 -21.11 4.90
N GLU A 45 -2.47 -22.31 5.00
CA GLU A 45 -1.96 -22.83 6.27
C GLU A 45 -0.77 -21.96 6.70
N LEU A 46 -0.76 -21.52 7.96
CA LEU A 46 0.23 -20.60 8.50
C LEU A 46 1.03 -21.29 9.61
N THR A 47 2.35 -21.25 9.50
CA THR A 47 3.25 -21.50 10.64
C THR A 47 3.87 -20.17 11.09
N GLN A 48 3.39 -19.64 12.21
CA GLN A 48 3.85 -18.38 12.79
C GLN A 48 4.74 -18.63 14.00
N TYR A 49 5.96 -18.08 14.00
CA TYR A 49 6.83 -18.13 15.17
C TYR A 49 6.46 -17.06 16.19
N ARG A 50 6.20 -17.47 17.43
CA ARG A 50 6.04 -16.59 18.62
C ARG A 50 6.66 -17.24 19.84
N TYR A 51 7.47 -16.45 20.56
CA TYR A 51 8.31 -16.93 21.66
C TYR A 51 9.19 -18.12 21.25
N GLU A 52 9.81 -18.01 20.07
CA GLU A 52 10.67 -19.05 19.47
C GLU A 52 9.96 -20.39 19.15
N GLU A 53 8.66 -20.49 19.38
CA GLU A 53 7.86 -21.69 19.10
C GLU A 53 7.03 -21.51 17.81
N PRO A 54 6.99 -22.52 16.93
CA PRO A 54 6.10 -22.52 15.77
C PRO A 54 4.64 -22.72 16.22
N ARG A 55 3.74 -21.91 15.66
CA ARG A 55 2.29 -21.98 15.90
C ARG A 55 1.57 -22.17 14.58
N GLU A 56 0.80 -23.24 14.50
CA GLU A 56 -0.09 -23.44 13.36
C GLU A 56 -1.29 -22.51 13.44
N GLY A 57 -1.77 -22.08 12.29
CA GLY A 57 -2.88 -21.14 12.15
C GLY A 57 -3.34 -21.03 10.70
N GLU A 58 -4.09 -19.96 10.44
CA GLU A 58 -4.62 -19.64 9.12
C GLU A 58 -4.19 -18.22 8.74
N ALA A 59 -3.87 -18.02 7.46
CA ALA A 59 -3.74 -16.70 6.87
C ALA A 59 -4.69 -16.54 5.68
N VAL A 60 -5.40 -15.42 5.63
CA VAL A 60 -6.28 -15.09 4.50
C VAL A 60 -5.87 -13.74 3.93
N LEU A 61 -5.59 -13.71 2.64
CA LEU A 61 -5.29 -12.50 1.88
C LEU A 61 -6.48 -12.15 0.99
N ILE A 62 -6.95 -10.92 1.09
CA ILE A 62 -8.08 -10.38 0.35
C ILE A 62 -7.59 -9.18 -0.46
N PHE A 63 -7.73 -9.23 -1.77
CA PHE A 63 -7.33 -8.14 -2.67
C PHE A 63 -8.54 -7.52 -3.35
N VAL A 64 -8.59 -6.19 -3.36
CA VAL A 64 -9.62 -5.40 -4.06
C VAL A 64 -9.00 -4.14 -4.64
N THR A 65 -9.61 -3.59 -5.70
CA THR A 65 -9.32 -2.20 -6.10
C THR A 65 -10.20 -1.23 -5.34
N GLU A 66 -9.65 -0.08 -4.95
CA GLU A 66 -10.40 0.96 -4.24
C GLU A 66 -10.02 2.36 -4.73
N ASP A 67 -11.00 3.27 -4.74
CA ASP A 67 -10.76 4.69 -4.94
C ASP A 67 -10.26 5.31 -3.62
N PHE A 68 -9.13 5.99 -3.68
CA PHE A 68 -8.35 6.41 -2.52
C PHE A 68 -7.92 7.88 -2.65
N SER A 69 -7.85 8.59 -1.54
CA SER A 69 -7.37 9.97 -1.46
C SER A 69 -5.84 9.98 -1.42
N ARG A 70 -5.20 10.77 -2.28
CA ARG A 70 -3.75 11.02 -2.24
C ARG A 70 -3.35 11.77 -1.00
N LYS A 71 -4.10 12.82 -0.66
CA LYS A 71 -3.80 13.74 0.42
C LYS A 71 -4.07 13.12 1.78
N LYS A 72 -5.22 12.47 1.94
CA LYS A 72 -5.68 11.94 3.23
C LYS A 72 -5.27 10.48 3.44
N GLN A 73 -4.93 9.75 2.38
CA GLN A 73 -4.60 8.32 2.43
C GLN A 73 -5.70 7.49 3.11
N VAL A 74 -6.92 7.69 2.62
CA VAL A 74 -8.14 7.00 3.04
C VAL A 74 -8.99 6.70 1.81
N LYS A 75 -9.91 5.74 1.94
CA LYS A 75 -10.96 5.50 0.95
C LYS A 75 -11.74 6.77 0.65
N LEU A 76 -12.10 6.98 -0.61
CA LEU A 76 -12.99 8.05 -1.02
C LEU A 76 -14.45 7.58 -0.95
N ASP A 77 -15.28 8.33 -0.24
CA ASP A 77 -16.74 8.10 -0.22
C ASP A 77 -17.38 8.61 -1.51
N ASN A 78 -16.94 9.79 -2.00
CA ASN A 78 -17.41 10.42 -3.24
C ASN A 78 -16.26 10.58 -4.25
N PRO A 79 -15.82 9.51 -4.93
CA PRO A 79 -14.67 9.58 -5.83
C PRO A 79 -14.87 10.50 -7.04
N GLY A 80 -16.11 10.74 -7.47
CA GLY A 80 -16.44 11.65 -8.58
C GLY A 80 -16.15 13.12 -8.28
N GLU A 81 -16.14 13.52 -7.00
CA GLU A 81 -15.92 14.90 -6.55
C GLU A 81 -14.46 15.16 -6.17
N ALA A 82 -13.64 14.10 -6.03
CA ALA A 82 -12.27 14.20 -5.53
C ALA A 82 -11.28 14.80 -6.55
N GLY A 83 -11.64 14.87 -7.83
CA GLY A 83 -10.80 15.42 -8.89
C GLY A 83 -9.38 14.82 -8.90
N ARG A 84 -8.36 15.67 -8.77
CA ARG A 84 -6.94 15.23 -8.76
C ARG A 84 -6.53 14.49 -7.49
N ASP A 85 -7.31 14.56 -6.41
CA ASP A 85 -7.02 13.83 -5.16
C ASP A 85 -7.31 12.34 -5.29
N LYS A 86 -8.11 11.93 -6.29
CA LYS A 86 -8.39 10.53 -6.57
C LYS A 86 -7.16 9.81 -7.10
N GLN A 87 -6.89 8.64 -6.51
CA GLN A 87 -6.03 7.60 -7.05
C GLN A 87 -6.70 6.24 -6.86
N SER A 88 -6.50 5.32 -7.80
CA SER A 88 -6.90 3.93 -7.60
C SER A 88 -5.75 3.16 -6.97
N VAL A 89 -6.06 2.33 -5.97
CA VAL A 89 -5.10 1.44 -5.31
C VAL A 89 -5.56 0.00 -5.41
N ILE A 90 -4.63 -0.97 -5.47
CA ILE A 90 -4.91 -2.29 -4.91
C ILE A 90 -4.80 -2.14 -3.40
N LYS A 91 -5.83 -2.62 -2.69
CA LYS A 91 -5.83 -2.84 -1.26
C LYS A 91 -5.74 -4.34 -1.02
N MET A 92 -4.71 -4.75 -0.30
CA MET A 92 -4.66 -6.06 0.33
C MET A 92 -5.06 -5.90 1.78
N ASN A 93 -5.90 -6.81 2.27
CA ASN A 93 -6.05 -7.12 3.68
C ASN A 93 -5.54 -8.54 3.92
N GLN A 94 -4.62 -8.71 4.85
CA GLN A 94 -4.11 -10.01 5.29
C GLN A 94 -4.53 -10.23 6.73
N THR A 95 -5.26 -11.31 7.01
CA THR A 95 -5.46 -11.79 8.38
C THR A 95 -4.49 -12.91 8.70
N ARG A 96 -4.06 -12.99 9.96
CA ARG A 96 -3.29 -14.10 10.52
C ARG A 96 -3.92 -14.45 11.86
N ASP A 97 -4.38 -15.70 11.97
CA ASP A 97 -5.08 -16.21 13.14
C ASP A 97 -4.36 -17.47 13.63
N PHE A 98 -3.87 -17.44 14.87
CA PHE A 98 -3.14 -18.55 15.48
C PHE A 98 -3.24 -18.49 17.01
N VAL A 99 -2.76 -19.51 17.72
CA VAL A 99 -2.82 -19.58 19.19
C VAL A 99 -1.45 -19.78 19.82
N THR A 100 -1.25 -19.24 21.02
CA THR A 100 -0.11 -19.56 21.90
C THR A 100 -0.66 -20.15 23.21
N GLY A 101 -0.64 -21.47 23.35
CA GLY A 101 -1.37 -22.14 24.43
C GLY A 101 -2.87 -21.85 24.36
N ILE A 102 -3.40 -21.08 25.32
CA ILE A 102 -4.82 -20.67 25.34
C ILE A 102 -5.06 -19.26 24.76
N TYR A 103 -4.01 -18.54 24.38
CA TYR A 103 -4.09 -17.13 23.97
C TYR A 103 -4.26 -17.04 22.45
N PRO A 104 -5.44 -16.65 21.93
CA PRO A 104 -5.64 -16.43 20.51
C PRO A 104 -5.00 -15.10 20.08
N TYR A 105 -4.34 -15.13 18.93
CA TYR A 105 -3.84 -13.97 18.23
C TYR A 105 -4.69 -13.75 16.99
N HIS A 106 -5.23 -12.54 16.88
CA HIS A 106 -5.94 -12.05 15.71
C HIS A 106 -5.19 -10.84 15.16
N MET A 107 -4.51 -11.03 14.04
CA MET A 107 -3.71 -9.97 13.42
C MET A 107 -4.29 -9.62 12.06
N MET A 108 -4.30 -8.33 11.73
CA MET A 108 -4.73 -7.86 10.41
C MET A 108 -3.76 -6.79 9.89
N LEU A 109 -3.29 -6.98 8.66
CA LEU A 109 -2.46 -6.03 7.94
C LEU A 109 -3.20 -5.53 6.69
N SER A 110 -3.17 -4.23 6.43
CA SER A 110 -3.67 -3.65 5.18
C SER A 110 -2.56 -2.92 4.44
N ALA A 111 -2.40 -3.20 3.14
CA ALA A 111 -1.44 -2.54 2.26
C ALA A 111 -2.16 -1.86 1.09
N PHE A 112 -1.85 -0.59 0.82
CA PHE A 112 -2.52 0.22 -0.20
C PHE A 112 -1.52 0.71 -1.25
N THR A 113 -1.58 0.15 -2.46
CA THR A 113 -0.58 0.38 -3.51
C THR A 113 -1.20 0.97 -4.77
N PRO A 114 -0.74 2.14 -5.26
CA PRO A 114 -1.28 2.73 -6.49
C PRO A 114 -1.21 1.77 -7.67
N THR A 115 -2.33 1.63 -8.38
CA THR A 115 -2.46 0.67 -9.49
C THR A 115 -1.64 1.10 -10.69
N LYS A 116 -1.90 2.31 -11.20
CA LYS A 116 -1.26 2.84 -12.41
C LYS A 116 0.03 3.61 -12.15
N GLU A 117 0.15 4.30 -11.03
CA GLU A 117 1.31 5.15 -10.77
C GLU A 117 2.52 4.33 -10.35
N GLN A 118 3.69 4.66 -10.88
CA GLN A 118 4.96 4.11 -10.42
C GLN A 118 5.30 4.70 -9.04
N SER A 119 4.81 4.04 -8.00
CA SER A 119 4.97 4.43 -6.60
C SER A 119 4.98 3.18 -5.73
N ASN A 120 5.72 3.23 -4.63
CA ASN A 120 5.57 2.29 -3.52
C ASN A 120 4.17 2.44 -2.89
N GLY A 121 3.77 1.46 -2.08
CA GLY A 121 2.56 1.49 -1.30
C GLY A 121 2.45 2.75 -0.46
N VAL A 122 1.31 3.44 -0.55
CA VAL A 122 1.11 4.77 0.02
C VAL A 122 0.75 4.71 1.50
N LYS A 123 0.22 3.57 1.96
CA LYS A 123 -0.18 3.36 3.34
C LYS A 123 -0.09 1.88 3.70
N PHE A 124 0.32 1.62 4.93
CA PHE A 124 0.24 0.30 5.56
C PHE A 124 -0.32 0.46 6.98
N THR A 125 -1.14 -0.48 7.41
CA THR A 125 -1.66 -0.53 8.79
C THR A 125 -1.64 -1.95 9.31
N LEU A 126 -1.29 -2.12 10.57
CA LEU A 126 -1.36 -3.39 11.28
C LEU A 126 -2.19 -3.20 12.55
N SER A 127 -3.00 -4.19 12.89
CA SER A 127 -3.47 -4.41 14.26
C SER A 127 -3.13 -5.82 14.72
N SER A 128 -2.77 -5.95 16.00
CA SER A 128 -2.62 -7.22 16.70
C SER A 128 -3.49 -7.22 17.94
N GLN A 129 -4.32 -8.24 18.11
CA GLN A 129 -5.22 -8.39 19.24
C GLN A 129 -5.03 -9.77 19.87
N GLU A 130 -4.73 -9.77 21.17
CA GLU A 130 -4.58 -10.98 21.96
C GLU A 130 -4.95 -10.69 23.43
N TRP A 131 -4.90 -11.68 24.32
CA TRP A 131 -5.42 -11.52 25.68
C TRP A 131 -4.52 -10.71 26.62
N CYS A 132 -3.21 -10.67 26.38
CA CYS A 132 -2.28 -9.86 27.16
C CYS A 132 -2.42 -8.37 26.83
N GLY A 133 -2.77 -8.02 25.60
CA GLY A 133 -2.77 -6.64 25.11
C GLY A 133 -3.03 -6.52 23.62
N GLN A 134 -2.91 -5.29 23.14
CA GLN A 134 -3.13 -4.92 21.74
C GLN A 134 -2.05 -3.97 21.26
N SER A 135 -1.78 -4.02 19.96
CA SER A 135 -0.92 -3.04 19.29
C SER A 135 -1.50 -2.64 17.93
N PHE A 136 -1.19 -1.40 17.53
CA PHE A 136 -1.56 -0.84 16.23
C PHE A 136 -0.39 -0.06 15.65
N ALA A 137 -0.03 -0.36 14.41
CA ALA A 137 0.99 0.38 13.67
C ALA A 137 0.40 0.96 12.38
N GLN A 138 0.85 2.15 11.99
CA GLN A 138 0.52 2.76 10.71
C GLN A 138 1.74 3.40 10.08
N LEU A 139 1.95 3.12 8.80
CA LEU A 139 2.95 3.73 7.93
C LEU A 139 2.25 4.54 6.84
N ASN A 140 2.75 5.75 6.59
CA ASN A 140 2.25 6.64 5.55
C ASN A 140 3.40 7.14 4.69
N LEU A 141 3.35 6.87 3.38
CA LEU A 141 4.29 7.44 2.44
C LEU A 141 4.11 8.96 2.41
N LYS A 142 5.20 9.72 2.48
CA LYS A 142 5.19 11.18 2.46
C LYS A 142 5.62 11.72 1.10
N SER A 143 6.86 11.45 0.72
CA SER A 143 7.48 11.96 -0.50
C SER A 143 8.59 11.04 -0.95
N GLY A 144 8.72 10.80 -2.26
CA GLY A 144 9.69 9.84 -2.78
C GLY A 144 9.42 8.46 -2.18
N GLU A 145 10.39 7.96 -1.43
CA GLU A 145 10.36 6.66 -0.74
C GLU A 145 10.34 6.81 0.79
N SER A 146 10.12 8.03 1.31
CA SER A 146 10.15 8.31 2.74
C SER A 146 8.77 8.13 3.37
N TYR A 147 8.73 7.31 4.42
CA TYR A 147 7.58 7.01 5.26
C TYR A 147 7.67 7.71 6.62
N SER A 148 6.50 8.00 7.19
CA SER A 148 6.32 8.30 8.61
C SER A 148 5.46 7.21 9.23
N GLY A 149 5.94 6.65 10.34
CA GLY A 149 5.32 5.58 11.10
C GLY A 149 4.85 6.05 12.47
N LYS A 150 3.79 5.42 12.96
CA LYS A 150 3.33 5.49 14.34
C LYS A 150 3.02 4.08 14.84
N LEU A 151 3.40 3.79 16.07
CA LEU A 151 3.08 2.58 16.81
C LEU A 151 2.38 2.98 18.10
N PHE A 152 1.32 2.26 18.44
CA PHE A 152 0.68 2.32 19.75
C PHE A 152 0.65 0.90 20.29
N SER A 153 1.27 0.66 21.44
CA SER A 153 1.41 -0.70 21.98
C SER A 153 1.19 -0.75 23.48
N TYR A 154 0.50 -1.81 23.89
CA TYR A 154 0.39 -2.18 25.30
C TYR A 154 1.73 -2.62 25.93
N PHE A 155 2.66 -3.16 25.14
CA PHE A 155 3.86 -3.81 25.64
C PHE A 155 4.97 -2.81 25.98
N GLU A 156 5.55 -2.90 27.18
CA GLU A 156 6.54 -1.94 27.71
C GLU A 156 7.76 -1.72 26.81
N GLN A 157 8.28 -2.80 26.19
CA GLN A 157 9.45 -2.68 25.30
C GLN A 157 9.15 -1.96 23.98
N GLU A 158 7.89 -1.96 23.56
CA GLU A 158 7.43 -1.31 22.34
C GLU A 158 6.94 0.11 22.63
N GLY A 159 5.97 0.23 23.55
CA GLY A 159 5.33 1.49 23.90
C GLY A 159 4.66 2.21 22.72
N ASP A 160 4.38 3.48 22.93
CA ASP A 160 3.94 4.39 21.88
C ASP A 160 5.17 5.03 21.21
N GLU A 161 5.30 4.84 19.90
CA GLU A 161 6.49 5.27 19.16
C GLU A 161 6.15 6.00 17.86
N THR A 162 7.06 6.88 17.45
CA THR A 162 7.01 7.50 16.12
C THR A 162 8.34 7.35 15.43
N PHE A 163 8.31 6.98 14.15
CA PHE A 163 9.52 6.67 13.40
C PHE A 163 9.41 7.12 11.95
N SER A 164 10.54 7.08 11.25
CA SER A 164 10.63 7.35 9.82
C SER A 164 11.51 6.31 9.16
N PHE A 165 11.18 5.96 7.92
CA PHE A 165 11.91 4.98 7.13
C PHE A 165 11.98 5.45 5.68
N SER A 166 13.08 5.19 4.99
CA SER A 166 13.22 5.44 3.55
C SER A 166 13.57 4.13 2.84
N GLY A 167 12.75 3.75 1.88
CA GLY A 167 12.89 2.52 1.11
C GLY A 167 11.53 1.92 0.76
N MET A 168 11.47 0.60 0.67
CA MET A 168 10.24 -0.15 0.38
C MET A 168 9.70 -0.85 1.63
N ALA A 169 8.38 -0.95 1.80
CA ALA A 169 7.81 -1.85 2.81
C ALA A 169 7.66 -3.25 2.21
N GLU A 170 8.04 -4.29 2.94
CA GLU A 170 7.92 -5.69 2.49
C GLU A 170 6.48 -6.05 2.13
N ASP A 171 5.52 -5.53 2.89
CA ASP A 171 4.09 -5.75 2.68
C ASP A 171 3.58 -5.29 1.30
N ASP A 172 4.31 -4.39 0.64
CA ASP A 172 3.98 -3.90 -0.71
C ASP A 172 4.16 -4.99 -1.78
N LEU A 173 5.02 -5.99 -1.52
CA LEU A 173 5.34 -7.05 -2.48
C LEU A 173 4.09 -7.82 -2.91
N TRP A 174 3.18 -8.11 -1.99
CA TRP A 174 1.94 -8.83 -2.29
C TRP A 174 1.09 -8.12 -3.34
N ASN A 175 0.99 -6.79 -3.24
CA ASN A 175 0.28 -5.98 -4.21
C ASN A 175 1.03 -5.90 -5.54
N LEU A 176 2.36 -5.76 -5.52
CA LEU A 176 3.16 -5.73 -6.74
C LEU A 176 3.05 -7.03 -7.54
N ILE A 177 3.02 -8.20 -6.88
CA ILE A 177 2.78 -9.49 -7.55
C ILE A 177 1.47 -9.48 -8.35
N ARG A 178 0.40 -8.90 -7.79
CA ARG A 178 -0.92 -8.79 -8.43
C ARG A 178 -0.99 -7.70 -9.50
N ILE A 179 -0.21 -6.63 -9.34
CA ILE A 179 -0.09 -5.58 -10.35
C ILE A 179 0.66 -6.12 -11.56
N ASN A 180 1.91 -6.53 -11.35
CA ASN A 180 2.76 -7.24 -12.30
C ASN A 180 4.07 -7.65 -11.58
N PRO A 181 4.45 -8.93 -11.55
CA PRO A 181 5.67 -9.40 -10.89
C PRO A 181 6.97 -8.70 -11.34
N ASN A 182 7.03 -8.20 -12.57
CA ASN A 182 8.18 -7.45 -13.09
C ASN A 182 8.35 -6.06 -12.44
N GLN A 183 7.39 -5.63 -11.61
CA GLN A 183 7.46 -4.40 -10.83
C GLN A 183 8.24 -4.59 -9.52
N ILE A 184 8.51 -5.83 -9.13
CA ILE A 184 9.28 -6.14 -7.91
C ILE A 184 10.74 -5.80 -8.19
N PRO A 185 11.37 -4.94 -7.37
CA PRO A 185 12.77 -4.58 -7.57
C PRO A 185 13.67 -5.81 -7.38
N THR A 186 14.72 -5.90 -8.19
CA THR A 186 15.73 -6.97 -8.12
C THR A 186 17.07 -6.40 -7.64
N GLY A 187 17.95 -7.27 -7.12
CA GLY A 187 19.23 -6.86 -6.55
C GLY A 187 19.11 -6.44 -5.08
N SER A 188 19.97 -5.52 -4.65
CA SER A 188 19.98 -5.02 -3.27
C SER A 188 18.97 -3.90 -3.08
N VAL A 189 17.97 -4.13 -2.23
CA VAL A 189 16.88 -3.18 -1.94
C VAL A 189 16.78 -2.97 -0.44
N GLN A 190 16.71 -1.70 -0.01
CA GLN A 190 16.42 -1.37 1.38
C GLN A 190 14.93 -1.56 1.65
N MET A 191 14.61 -2.48 2.55
CA MET A 191 13.23 -2.84 2.87
C MET A 191 12.96 -2.74 4.37
N LEU A 192 11.80 -2.22 4.73
CA LEU A 192 11.24 -2.34 6.07
C LEU A 192 10.55 -3.71 6.14
N PRO A 193 10.92 -4.58 7.10
CA PRO A 193 10.25 -5.85 7.29
C PRO A 193 8.73 -5.68 7.47
N SER A 194 7.98 -6.73 7.14
CA SER A 194 6.53 -6.79 7.33
C SER A 194 6.14 -6.35 8.75
N LEU A 195 5.11 -5.49 8.86
CA LEU A 195 4.60 -5.01 10.15
C LEU A 195 4.10 -6.16 11.05
#